data_AF-A0AAU6ZJM8-F1
#
_entry.id   AF-A0AAU6ZJM8-F1
#
_cell.length_a   1.000
_cell.length_b   1.000
_cell.length_c   1.000
_cell.angle_alpha   90.00
_cell.angle_beta   90.00
_cell.angle_gamma   90.00
#
_symmetry.space_group_name_H-M   'P 1'
#
loop_
_entity.id
_entity.type
_entity.pdbx_description
1 polymer ?
#
loop_
_entity_poly.entity_id
_entity_poly.type
_entity_poly.pdbx_seq_one_letter_code
_entity_poly.pdbx_strand_id
1 'polypeptide(L)'
;MTVALREPSSTPVTGNSVDLAAERVLPMGPVHCGSHMAISAGPGYDSMQWITVEPIWPEWACSCGFRMDIDALDPVSGVWVAALRRQSLQHELAISQNTLALAFKKAVDAGVEPRALAEVAGLPVGEIESLLQ
;
A
#
# COMPACT_ATOMS: atom_id res chain seq x y z
N MET A 1 42.22 12.48 5.83
CA MET A 1 42.25 11.17 6.51
C MET A 1 41.41 10.20 5.69
N THR A 2 42.07 9.30 4.97
CA THR A 2 41.47 8.31 4.07
C THR A 2 41.35 6.98 4.82
N VAL A 3 40.14 6.42 4.89
CA VAL A 3 39.89 5.10 5.50
C VAL A 3 39.97 4.07 4.38
N ALA A 4 40.92 3.13 4.51
CA ALA A 4 41.11 2.03 3.57
C ALA A 4 40.02 0.97 3.75
N LEU A 5 39.33 0.61 2.66
CA LEU A 5 38.42 -0.53 2.58
C LEU A 5 39.25 -1.82 2.53
N ARG A 6 39.00 -2.73 3.47
CA ARG A 6 39.64 -4.05 3.55
C ARG A 6 38.73 -5.07 2.86
N GLU A 7 39.17 -5.66 1.76
CA GLU A 7 38.47 -6.75 1.08
C GLU A 7 38.57 -8.05 1.91
N PRO A 8 37.49 -8.82 2.08
CA PRO A 8 37.58 -10.14 2.70
C PRO A 8 38.15 -11.16 1.70
N SER A 9 39.28 -11.77 2.07
CA SER A 9 40.00 -12.76 1.29
C SER A 9 39.20 -14.05 1.07
N SER A 10 39.22 -14.56 -0.16
CA SER A 10 38.69 -15.87 -0.54
C SER A 10 39.62 -17.00 -0.11
N THR A 11 39.13 -17.94 0.70
CA THR A 11 39.54 -19.37 0.66
C THR A 11 38.37 -20.27 1.08
N PRO A 12 38.17 -21.43 0.46
CA PRO A 12 37.00 -22.28 0.68
C PRO A 12 37.27 -23.28 1.81
N VAL A 13 36.33 -23.41 2.75
CA VAL A 13 36.28 -24.56 3.66
C VAL A 13 35.17 -25.48 3.17
N THR A 14 35.62 -26.58 2.57
CA THR A 14 34.85 -27.77 2.23
C THR A 14 34.34 -28.48 3.49
N GLY A 15 33.08 -28.93 3.45
CA GLY A 15 32.61 -30.02 4.31
C GLY A 15 31.44 -29.67 5.23
N ASN A 16 30.21 -29.73 4.69
CA ASN A 16 29.18 -30.69 5.11
C ASN A 16 27.82 -30.19 4.60
N SER A 17 27.34 -30.80 3.52
CA SER A 17 25.95 -30.72 3.09
C SER A 17 25.08 -31.40 4.14
N VAL A 18 24.65 -30.64 5.15
CA VAL A 18 23.40 -30.94 5.83
C VAL A 18 22.32 -30.33 4.95
N ASP A 19 21.62 -31.20 4.23
CA ASP A 19 20.25 -30.96 3.80
C ASP A 19 19.43 -30.66 5.06
N LEU A 20 19.47 -29.40 5.49
CA LEU A 20 18.46 -28.82 6.35
C LEU A 20 17.22 -28.71 5.47
N ALA A 21 16.49 -29.81 5.36
CA ALA A 21 15.05 -29.73 5.23
C ALA A 21 14.59 -28.91 6.44
N ALA A 22 14.56 -27.59 6.26
CA ALA A 22 13.94 -26.68 7.20
C ALA A 22 12.49 -27.10 7.26
N GLU A 23 12.16 -27.93 8.24
CA GLU A 23 10.79 -28.12 8.69
C GLU A 23 10.30 -26.73 9.04
N ARG A 24 9.58 -26.11 8.09
CA ARG A 24 8.96 -24.82 8.28
C ARG A 24 7.88 -25.05 9.32
N VAL A 25 8.27 -24.93 10.60
CA VAL A 25 7.32 -24.74 11.68
C VAL A 25 6.61 -23.44 11.36
N LEU A 26 5.45 -23.55 10.71
CA LEU A 26 4.58 -22.41 10.51
C LEU A 26 4.25 -21.91 11.91
N PRO A 27 4.53 -20.63 12.23
CA PRO A 27 4.19 -20.10 13.54
C PRO A 27 2.70 -20.33 13.76
N MET A 28 2.35 -20.95 14.89
CA MET A 28 0.98 -21.07 15.34
C MET A 28 0.42 -19.64 15.44
N GLY A 29 -0.50 -19.29 14.56
CA GLY A 29 -1.08 -17.96 14.51
C GLY A 29 -1.82 -17.58 15.80
N PRO A 30 -2.10 -16.29 16.01
CA PRO A 30 -2.91 -15.83 17.13
C PRO A 30 -4.29 -16.49 17.13
N VAL A 31 -4.89 -16.59 18.31
CA VAL A 31 -6.21 -17.22 18.49
C VAL A 31 -7.30 -16.17 18.39
N HIS A 32 -8.28 -16.41 17.53
CA HIS A 32 -9.50 -15.62 17.43
C HIS A 32 -10.71 -16.56 17.28
N CYS A 33 -11.83 -16.24 17.93
CA CYS A 33 -13.01 -17.13 18.03
C CYS A 33 -12.68 -18.55 18.54
N GLY A 34 -11.63 -18.70 19.36
CA GLY A 34 -11.19 -20.01 19.88
C GLY A 34 -10.49 -20.90 18.85
N SER A 35 -10.15 -20.39 17.66
CA SER A 35 -9.38 -21.10 16.63
C SER A 35 -8.10 -20.34 16.28
N HIS A 36 -7.05 -21.07 15.91
CA HIS A 36 -5.84 -20.43 15.38
C HIS A 36 -6.13 -19.81 14.01
N MET A 37 -5.72 -18.57 13.84
CA MET A 37 -5.80 -17.87 12.57
C MET A 37 -4.76 -18.42 11.59
N ALA A 38 -5.06 -18.39 10.29
CA ALA A 38 -4.17 -18.81 9.22
C ALA A 38 -3.59 -17.60 8.49
N ILE A 39 -2.36 -17.70 7.97
CA ILE A 39 -1.79 -16.64 7.14
C ILE A 39 -2.55 -16.60 5.81
N SER A 40 -3.06 -15.42 5.45
CA SER A 40 -3.69 -15.10 4.18
C SER A 40 -2.92 -13.96 3.56
N ALA A 41 -2.66 -14.03 2.25
CA ALA A 41 -2.49 -12.79 1.50
C ALA A 41 -3.80 -12.00 1.63
N GLY A 42 -3.75 -10.70 1.92
CA GLY A 42 -4.88 -9.78 1.82
C GLY A 42 -5.72 -10.03 0.56
N PRO A 43 -7.00 -9.60 0.48
CA PRO A 43 -7.69 -9.61 -0.80
C PRO A 43 -6.85 -8.75 -1.75
N GLY A 44 -6.22 -9.38 -2.73
CA GLY A 44 -5.68 -8.66 -3.87
C GLY A 44 -6.86 -7.99 -4.54
N TYR A 45 -7.07 -6.71 -4.27
CA TYR A 45 -8.05 -5.93 -5.01
C TYR A 45 -7.49 -5.84 -6.44
N ASP A 46 -7.96 -6.75 -7.29
CA ASP A 46 -7.60 -6.86 -8.71
C ASP A 46 -7.83 -5.54 -9.48
N SER A 47 -8.61 -4.61 -8.91
CA SER A 47 -8.83 -3.26 -9.41
C SER A 47 -7.70 -2.25 -9.13
N MET A 48 -6.62 -2.63 -8.45
CA MET A 48 -5.50 -1.73 -8.10
C MET A 48 -4.15 -2.12 -8.74
N GLN A 49 -4.16 -2.80 -9.88
CA GLN A 49 -2.92 -3.21 -10.58
C GLN A 49 -2.00 -2.03 -10.99
N TRP A 50 -2.51 -0.79 -11.01
CA TRP A 50 -1.74 0.41 -11.35
C TRP A 50 -1.00 1.02 -10.14
N ILE A 51 -1.22 0.52 -8.93
CA ILE A 51 -0.41 0.86 -7.75
C ILE A 51 0.45 -0.35 -7.43
N THR A 52 1.76 -0.23 -7.64
CA THR A 52 2.74 -1.21 -7.16
C THR A 52 2.82 -1.11 -5.63
N VAL A 53 1.82 -1.63 -4.93
CA VAL A 53 1.92 -1.86 -3.48
C VAL A 53 2.49 -3.27 -3.29
N GLU A 54 3.80 -3.39 -3.40
CA GLU A 54 4.51 -4.59 -3.00
C GLU A 54 4.95 -4.44 -1.53
N PRO A 55 4.75 -5.44 -0.64
CA PRO A 55 3.96 -6.65 -0.80
C PRO A 55 2.54 -6.47 -0.21
N ILE A 56 1.60 -7.32 -0.66
CA ILE A 56 0.39 -7.63 0.11
C ILE A 56 0.89 -8.16 1.46
N TRP A 57 0.88 -7.33 2.50
CA TRP A 57 1.35 -7.71 3.82
C TRP A 57 0.65 -9.00 4.24
N PRO A 58 1.37 -10.01 4.75
CA PRO A 58 0.73 -11.22 5.22
C PRO A 58 -0.23 -10.84 6.36
N GLU A 59 -1.47 -11.29 6.30
CA GLU A 59 -2.44 -11.06 7.37
C GLU A 59 -2.79 -12.41 8.01
N TRP A 60 -2.96 -12.44 9.33
CA TRP A 60 -3.70 -13.52 9.96
C TRP A 60 -5.18 -13.37 9.63
N ALA A 61 -5.82 -14.45 9.20
CA ALA A 61 -7.25 -14.53 8.93
C ALA A 61 -7.93 -15.57 9.81
N CYS A 62 -9.05 -15.19 10.43
CA CYS A 62 -9.95 -16.09 11.15
C CYS A 62 -11.11 -16.51 10.23
N SER A 63 -11.63 -17.72 10.39
CA SER A 63 -12.81 -18.22 9.65
C SER A 63 -14.07 -17.38 9.88
N CYS A 64 -14.13 -16.58 10.95
CA CYS A 64 -15.23 -15.62 11.18
C CYS A 64 -15.14 -14.35 10.32
N GLY A 65 -14.07 -14.18 9.53
CA GLY A 65 -13.82 -13.00 8.69
C GLY A 65 -12.94 -11.92 9.33
N PHE A 66 -12.51 -12.08 10.58
CA PHE A 66 -11.56 -11.16 11.21
C PHE A 66 -10.16 -11.30 10.59
N ARG A 67 -9.49 -10.17 10.36
CA ARG A 67 -8.15 -10.08 9.78
C ARG A 67 -7.26 -9.19 10.66
N MET A 68 -6.01 -9.58 10.87
CA MET A 68 -5.01 -8.76 11.53
C MET A 68 -3.67 -8.87 10.81
N ASP A 69 -2.91 -7.78 10.77
CA ASP A 69 -1.57 -7.77 10.19
C ASP A 69 -0.67 -8.79 10.92
N ILE A 70 0.20 -9.49 10.19
CA ILE A 70 1.12 -10.49 10.77
C ILE A 70 2.08 -9.85 11.78
N ASP A 71 2.42 -8.57 11.57
CA ASP A 71 3.32 -7.79 12.42
C ASP A 71 2.59 -6.97 13.50
N ALA A 72 1.25 -7.08 13.59
CA ALA A 72 0.48 -6.41 14.63
C ALA A 72 0.68 -7.09 15.99
N LEU A 73 1.78 -6.73 16.66
CA LEU A 73 2.06 -7.07 18.06
C LEU A 73 1.08 -6.40 19.03
N ASP A 74 0.44 -5.31 18.61
CA ASP A 74 -0.62 -4.61 19.35
C ASP A 74 -1.75 -4.17 18.40
N PRO A 75 -2.98 -4.73 18.54
CA PRO A 75 -4.10 -4.38 17.68
C PRO A 75 -4.50 -2.90 17.78
N VAL A 76 -4.24 -2.23 18.91
CA VAL A 76 -4.52 -0.80 19.08
C VAL A 76 -3.58 0.02 18.20
N SER A 77 -2.28 -0.31 18.22
CA SER A 77 -1.29 0.31 17.34
C SER A 77 -1.63 0.13 15.85
N GLY A 78 -2.14 -1.03 15.44
CA GLY A 78 -2.61 -1.26 14.06
C GLY A 78 -3.75 -0.33 13.64
N VAL A 79 -4.74 -0.12 14.51
CA VAL A 79 -5.84 0.83 14.27
C VAL A 79 -5.33 2.26 14.17
N TRP A 80 -4.37 2.66 15.02
CA TRP A 80 -3.75 4.00 14.95
C TRP A 80 -3.00 4.23 13.65
N VAL A 81 -2.20 3.25 13.20
CA VAL A 81 -1.49 3.33 11.92
C VAL A 81 -2.49 3.45 10.76
N ALA A 82 -3.56 2.66 10.75
CA ALA A 82 -4.61 2.75 9.74
C ALA A 82 -5.31 4.12 9.75
N ALA A 83 -5.59 4.68 10.93
CA ALA A 83 -6.20 5.99 11.09
C ALA A 83 -5.29 7.11 10.56
N LEU A 84 -4.00 7.08 10.89
CA LEU A 84 -3.01 8.04 10.38
C LEU A 84 -2.85 7.93 8.87
N ARG A 85 -2.83 6.71 8.31
CA ARG A 85 -2.79 6.49 6.87
C ARG A 85 -4.03 7.06 6.19
N ARG A 86 -5.22 6.86 6.76
CA ARG A 86 -6.46 7.46 6.26
C ARG A 86 -6.37 8.98 6.26
N GLN A 87 -5.92 9.58 7.36
CA GLN A 87 -5.78 11.03 7.48
C GLN A 87 -4.79 11.59 6.44
N SER A 88 -3.66 10.92 6.24
CA SER A 88 -2.68 11.29 5.21
C SER A 88 -3.28 11.22 3.80
N LEU A 89 -3.97 10.13 3.46
CA LEU A 89 -4.63 9.99 2.15
C LEU A 89 -5.73 11.04 1.94
N GLN A 90 -6.48 11.39 2.98
CA GLN A 90 -7.48 12.46 2.92
C GLN A 90 -6.84 13.82 2.64
N HIS A 91 -5.66 14.08 3.22
CA HIS A 91 -4.90 15.29 2.96
C HIS A 91 -4.39 15.35 1.51
N GLU A 92 -3.77 14.27 1.03
CA GLU A 92 -3.29 14.17 -0.36
C GLU A 92 -4.43 14.28 -1.39
N LEU A 93 -5.60 13.70 -1.07
CA LEU A 93 -6.80 13.85 -1.90
C LEU A 93 -7.24 15.30 -1.99
N ALA A 94 -7.27 16.03 -0.87
CA ALA A 94 -7.65 17.44 -0.85
C ALA A 94 -6.67 18.30 -1.68
N ILE A 95 -5.36 18.05 -1.58
CA ILE A 95 -4.34 18.71 -2.40
C ILE A 95 -4.58 18.41 -3.89
N SER A 96 -4.83 17.15 -4.23
CA SER A 96 -5.06 16.70 -5.60
C SER A 96 -6.31 17.35 -6.21
N GLN A 97 -7.40 17.42 -5.44
CA GLN A 97 -8.64 18.08 -5.84
C GLN A 97 -8.44 19.58 -6.08
N ASN A 98 -7.76 20.27 -5.18
CA ASN A 98 -7.44 21.70 -5.34
C ASN A 98 -6.54 21.95 -6.56
N THR A 99 -5.57 21.07 -6.80
CA THR A 99 -4.66 21.15 -7.95
C THR A 99 -5.42 20.94 -9.25
N LEU A 100 -6.35 19.99 -9.29
CA LEU A 100 -7.24 19.75 -10.43
C LEU A 100 -8.09 20.98 -10.74
N ALA A 101 -8.78 21.54 -9.74
CA ALA A 101 -9.62 22.74 -9.91
C ALA A 101 -8.79 23.92 -10.46
N LEU A 102 -7.59 24.14 -9.93
CA LEU A 102 -6.69 25.18 -10.42
C LEU A 102 -6.25 24.93 -11.87
N ALA A 103 -5.94 23.69 -12.24
CA ALA A 103 -5.56 23.34 -13.60
C ALA A 103 -6.70 23.59 -14.59
N PHE A 104 -7.94 23.23 -14.22
CA PHE A 104 -9.13 23.46 -15.03
C PHE A 104 -9.39 24.95 -15.21
N LYS A 105 -9.33 25.73 -14.12
CA LYS A 105 -9.46 27.18 -14.18
C LYS A 105 -8.43 27.81 -15.11
N LYS A 106 -7.15 27.42 -15.01
CA LYS A 106 -6.09 27.92 -15.90
C LYS A 106 -6.32 27.56 -17.37
N ALA A 107 -6.85 26.38 -17.65
CA ALA A 107 -7.17 25.97 -19.02
C ALA A 107 -8.30 26.84 -19.61
N VAL A 108 -9.34 27.09 -18.82
CA VAL A 108 -10.45 27.96 -19.23
C VAL A 108 -9.99 29.42 -19.40
N ASP A 109 -9.18 29.93 -18.48
CA ASP A 109 -8.57 31.27 -18.59
C ASP A 109 -7.68 31.40 -19.84
N ALA A 110 -7.09 30.31 -20.31
CA ALA A 110 -6.34 30.24 -21.56
C ALA A 110 -7.22 30.08 -22.82
N GLY A 111 -8.55 30.06 -22.66
CA GLY A 111 -9.53 29.98 -23.74
C GLY A 111 -9.94 28.56 -24.16
N VAL A 112 -9.58 27.53 -23.37
CA VAL A 112 -10.07 26.17 -23.61
C VAL A 112 -11.55 26.09 -23.26
N GLU A 113 -12.33 25.53 -24.17
CA GLU A 113 -13.77 25.36 -23.97
C GLU A 113 -14.04 24.30 -22.87
N PRO A 114 -14.83 24.62 -21.82
CA PRO A 114 -15.04 23.73 -20.68
C PRO A 114 -15.62 22.35 -21.03
N ARG A 115 -16.51 22.25 -22.01
CA ARG A 115 -17.13 20.98 -22.41
C ARG A 115 -16.14 20.06 -23.12
N ALA A 116 -15.27 20.59 -23.97
CA ALA A 116 -14.17 19.87 -24.58
C ALA A 116 -13.18 19.36 -23.52
N LEU A 117 -12.92 20.16 -22.48
CA LEU A 117 -12.12 19.74 -21.34
C LEU A 117 -12.77 18.57 -20.57
N ALA A 118 -14.11 18.57 -20.41
CA ALA A 118 -14.87 17.47 -19.81
C ALA A 118 -14.76 16.17 -20.60
N GLU A 119 -14.92 16.27 -21.90
CA GLU A 119 -14.86 15.13 -22.81
C GLU A 119 -13.48 14.46 -22.74
N VAL A 120 -12.40 15.24 -22.77
CA VAL A 120 -11.02 14.71 -22.68
C VAL A 120 -10.71 14.17 -21.28
N ALA A 121 -11.20 14.81 -20.22
CA ALA A 121 -10.98 14.36 -18.85
C ALA A 121 -11.87 13.18 -18.44
N GLY A 122 -12.85 12.80 -19.27
CA GLY A 122 -13.84 11.77 -18.95
C GLY A 122 -14.75 12.16 -17.78
N LEU A 123 -14.93 13.47 -17.55
CA LEU A 123 -15.73 14.00 -16.44
C LEU A 123 -17.11 14.42 -16.92
N PRO A 124 -18.17 14.24 -16.11
CA PRO A 124 -19.47 14.83 -16.38
C PRO A 124 -19.37 16.36 -16.46
N VAL A 125 -20.07 16.97 -17.42
CA VAL A 125 -20.06 18.43 -17.60
C VAL A 125 -20.45 19.18 -16.32
N GLY A 126 -21.40 18.65 -15.55
CA GLY A 126 -21.82 19.23 -14.27
C GLY A 126 -20.72 19.22 -13.20
N GLU A 127 -19.78 18.28 -13.24
CA GLU A 127 -18.64 18.27 -12.33
C GLU A 127 -17.63 19.38 -12.68
N ILE A 128 -17.46 19.69 -13.98
CA ILE A 128 -16.64 20.83 -14.40
C ILE A 128 -17.24 22.15 -13.95
N GLU A 129 -18.55 22.32 -14.10
CA GLU A 129 -19.22 23.55 -13.64
C GLU A 129 -18.98 23.78 -12.14
N SER A 130 -18.94 22.72 -11.33
CA SER A 130 -18.59 22.81 -9.91
C SER A 130 -17.12 23.15 -9.64
N LEU A 131 -16.19 22.74 -10.52
CA LEU A 131 -14.76 23.03 -10.42
C LEU A 131 -14.40 24.45 -10.87
N LEU A 132 -15.28 25.10 -11.64
CA LEU A 132 -15.07 26.43 -12.21
C LEU A 132 -15.81 27.57 -11.49
N GLN A 133 -16.67 27.26 -10.51
CA GLN A 133 -17.31 28.24 -9.62
C GLN A 133 -16.30 28.83 -8.62
#